data_AF-A0A7M4F5Y3-F1
#
_entry.id   AF-A0A7M4F5Y3-F1
#
_cell.length_a   1.000
_cell.length_b   1.000
_cell.length_c   1.000
_cell.angle_alpha   90.00
_cell.angle_beta   90.00
_cell.angle_gamma   90.00
#
_symmetry.space_group_name_H-M   'P 1'
#
loop_
_entity.id
_entity.type
_entity.pdbx_description
1 polymer ?
#
loop_
_entity_poly.entity_id
_entity_poly.type
_entity_poly.pdbx_seq_one_letter_code
_entity_poly.pdbx_strand_id
1 'polypeptide(L)'
;MLAGDGMSQVTKTLLDLTQRKNFYAGDLLISVEILRNVTDTFKRASYIPASDGVQNFFQIVSNLLDEENKEKWEDAQQIYPGSVELMQVIEDFIHIVGMGMMDFQNSYLMTGNVVASIQKLPAASVLTDINFPMKGRKGMVDWARNSEDRVVIPKNIFTPMSSELDESTVFVLGAVLYKNLELILPTLR
;
A
#
# COMPACT_ATOMS: atom_id res chain seq x y z
N MET A 1 19.06 18.70 -6.74
CA MET A 1 18.27 17.45 -6.78
C MET A 1 17.19 17.59 -5.73
N LEU A 2 15.91 17.47 -6.11
CA LEU A 2 14.85 17.51 -5.12
C LEU A 2 14.96 16.25 -4.25
N ALA A 3 14.68 16.36 -2.95
CA ALA A 3 14.75 15.22 -2.04
C ALA A 3 13.89 14.03 -2.54
N GLY A 4 12.74 14.32 -3.18
CA GLY A 4 11.88 13.30 -3.79
C GLY A 4 12.53 12.53 -4.95
N ASP A 5 13.31 13.18 -5.82
CA ASP A 5 14.01 12.47 -6.90
C ASP A 5 15.06 11.50 -6.35
N GLY A 6 15.76 11.92 -5.29
CA GLY A 6 16.68 11.04 -4.57
C GLY A 6 15.98 9.83 -3.95
N MET A 7 14.81 10.03 -3.34
CA MET A 7 14.02 8.93 -2.78
C MET A 7 13.47 7.98 -3.86
N SER A 8 13.09 8.49 -5.03
CA SER A 8 12.72 7.64 -6.17
C SER A 8 13.88 6.75 -6.62
N GLN A 9 15.11 7.26 -6.60
CA GLN A 9 16.31 6.45 -6.88
C GLN A 9 16.56 5.40 -5.78
N VAL A 10 16.39 5.77 -4.51
CA VAL A 10 16.50 4.82 -3.38
C VAL A 10 15.50 3.67 -3.53
N THR A 11 14.23 3.98 -3.84
CA THR A 11 13.20 2.97 -4.10
C THR A 11 13.61 2.04 -5.24
N LYS A 12 14.14 2.58 -6.34
CA LYS A 12 14.62 1.75 -7.46
C LYS A 12 15.76 0.83 -7.03
N THR A 13 16.74 1.33 -6.29
CA THR A 13 17.85 0.50 -5.78
C THR A 13 17.36 -0.56 -4.80
N LEU A 14 16.41 -0.23 -3.91
CA LEU A 14 15.82 -1.20 -2.99
C LEU A 14 15.05 -2.30 -3.74
N LEU A 15 14.35 -1.96 -4.82
CA LEU A 15 13.74 -2.95 -5.71
C LEU A 15 14.78 -3.93 -6.27
N ASP A 16 15.88 -3.42 -6.84
CA ASP A 16 16.95 -4.25 -7.39
C ASP A 16 17.59 -5.18 -6.34
N LEU A 17 17.66 -4.75 -5.08
CA LEU A 17 18.15 -5.57 -3.97
C LEU A 17 17.13 -6.64 -3.57
N THR A 18 15.87 -6.27 -3.38
CA THR A 18 14.82 -7.21 -2.94
C THR A 18 14.51 -8.29 -3.98
N GLN A 19 14.70 -8.01 -5.26
CA GLN A 19 14.59 -9.01 -6.34
C GLN A 19 15.61 -10.15 -6.22
N ARG A 20 16.72 -9.96 -5.49
CA ARG A 20 17.75 -10.99 -5.28
C ARG A 20 17.39 -12.00 -4.19
N LYS A 21 16.32 -11.75 -3.41
CA LYS A 21 15.71 -12.63 -2.37
C LYS A 21 16.57 -13.08 -1.18
N ASN A 22 17.89 -13.04 -1.26
CA ASN A 22 18.80 -13.58 -0.23
C ASN A 22 18.87 -12.69 1.03
N PHE A 23 17.74 -12.47 1.68
CA PHE A 23 17.59 -11.68 2.90
C PHE A 23 18.10 -12.41 4.13
N TYR A 24 18.73 -11.66 5.02
CA TYR A 24 18.72 -11.92 6.46
C TYR A 24 17.48 -11.30 7.11
N ALA A 25 17.15 -11.71 8.34
CA ALA A 25 16.05 -11.12 9.11
C ALA A 25 16.18 -9.58 9.26
N GLY A 26 17.38 -9.09 9.53
CA GLY A 26 17.67 -7.65 9.60
C GLY A 26 17.45 -6.90 8.27
N ASP A 27 17.62 -7.58 7.12
CA ASP A 27 17.39 -6.96 5.81
C ASP A 27 15.90 -6.65 5.59
N LEU A 28 15.00 -7.43 6.20
CA LEU A 28 13.57 -7.17 6.16
C LEU A 28 13.23 -5.91 6.95
N LEU A 29 13.75 -5.79 8.19
CA LEU A 29 13.53 -4.60 9.02
C LEU A 29 14.08 -3.33 8.39
N ILE A 30 15.33 -3.37 7.89
CA ILE A 30 15.92 -2.18 7.27
C ILE A 30 15.20 -1.81 5.96
N SER A 31 14.65 -2.78 5.24
CA SER A 31 13.84 -2.50 4.05
C SER A 31 12.55 -1.75 4.43
N VAL A 32 11.88 -2.16 5.51
CA VAL A 32 10.70 -1.43 6.03
C VAL A 32 11.08 -0.03 6.47
N GLU A 33 12.19 0.12 7.21
CA GLU A 33 12.68 1.43 7.64
C GLU A 33 13.03 2.35 6.45
N ILE A 34 13.65 1.81 5.41
CA ILE A 34 13.93 2.59 4.19
C ILE A 34 12.63 3.05 3.55
N LEU A 35 11.63 2.17 3.40
CA LEU A 35 10.33 2.52 2.84
C LEU A 35 9.60 3.58 3.70
N ARG A 36 9.67 3.48 5.03
CA ARG A 36 9.15 4.49 5.96
C ARG A 36 9.81 5.84 5.71
N ASN A 37 11.14 5.88 5.70
CA ASN A 37 11.91 7.12 5.52
C ASN A 37 11.67 7.75 4.13
N VAL A 38 11.50 6.92 3.09
CA VAL A 38 11.09 7.36 1.74
C VAL A 38 9.70 8.01 1.79
N THR A 39 8.74 7.33 2.41
CA THR A 39 7.34 7.78 2.54
C THR A 39 7.25 9.10 3.32
N ASP A 40 7.94 9.20 4.46
CA ASP A 40 8.02 10.41 5.27
C ASP A 40 8.66 11.58 4.52
N THR A 41 9.65 11.29 3.68
CA THR A 41 10.31 12.32 2.86
C THR A 41 9.41 12.81 1.75
N PHE A 42 8.67 11.93 1.07
CA PHE A 42 7.64 12.33 0.11
C PHE A 42 6.57 13.20 0.76
N LYS A 43 6.07 12.80 1.93
CA LYS A 43 5.09 13.56 2.71
C LYS A 43 5.59 14.96 3.08
N ARG A 44 6.78 15.07 3.66
CA ARG A 44 7.38 16.36 4.08
C ARG A 44 7.71 17.27 2.90
N ALA A 45 8.09 16.70 1.76
CA ALA A 45 8.43 17.45 0.56
C ALA A 45 7.21 17.77 -0.32
N SER A 46 5.99 17.36 0.08
CA SER A 46 4.78 17.41 -0.76
C SER A 46 5.02 16.83 -2.16
N TYR A 47 5.84 15.79 -2.23
CA TYR A 47 6.27 15.17 -3.48
C TYR A 47 5.43 13.92 -3.75
N ILE A 48 4.81 13.86 -4.92
CA ILE A 48 4.03 12.69 -5.34
C ILE A 48 4.92 11.83 -6.24
N PRO A 49 5.15 10.55 -5.91
CA PRO A 49 5.94 9.66 -6.75
C PRO A 49 5.25 9.42 -8.10
N ALA A 50 6.06 9.29 -9.16
CA ALA A 50 5.58 8.91 -10.49
C ALA A 50 5.05 7.47 -10.51
N SER A 51 4.26 7.14 -11.54
CA SER A 51 3.58 5.84 -11.63
C SER A 51 4.52 4.63 -11.56
N ASP A 52 5.71 4.72 -12.15
CA ASP A 52 6.74 3.68 -12.07
C ASP A 52 7.30 3.55 -10.65
N GLY A 53 7.51 4.66 -9.94
CA GLY A 53 7.87 4.69 -8.53
C GLY A 53 6.82 4.00 -7.64
N VAL A 54 5.53 4.22 -7.91
CA VAL A 54 4.43 3.53 -7.21
C VAL A 54 4.48 2.03 -7.47
N GLN A 55 4.68 1.59 -8.72
CA GLN A 55 4.82 0.16 -9.03
C GLN A 55 6.04 -0.46 -8.34
N ASN A 56 7.18 0.24 -8.33
CA ASN A 56 8.39 -0.22 -7.66
C ASN A 56 8.17 -0.41 -6.16
N PHE A 57 7.51 0.54 -5.50
CA PHE A 57 7.16 0.44 -4.08
C PHE A 57 6.35 -0.83 -3.78
N PHE A 58 5.24 -1.06 -4.50
CA PHE A 58 4.40 -2.24 -4.26
C PHE A 58 5.10 -3.55 -4.65
N GLN A 59 6.01 -3.52 -5.63
CA GLN A 59 6.82 -4.69 -5.97
C GLN A 59 7.83 -5.02 -4.86
N ILE A 60 8.45 -4.02 -4.22
CA ILE A 60 9.31 -4.24 -3.04
C ILE A 60 8.49 -4.89 -1.93
N VAL A 61 7.32 -4.34 -1.59
CA VAL A 61 6.42 -4.92 -0.59
C VAL A 61 6.09 -6.37 -0.93
N SER A 62 5.74 -6.65 -2.20
CA SER A 62 5.47 -8.02 -2.64
C SER A 62 6.66 -8.96 -2.44
N ASN A 63 7.89 -8.50 -2.68
CA ASN A 63 9.11 -9.29 -2.50
C ASN A 63 9.39 -9.55 -1.02
N LEU A 64 9.17 -8.55 -0.16
CA LEU A 64 9.35 -8.69 1.29
C LEU A 64 8.34 -9.70 1.86
N LEU A 65 7.10 -9.68 1.36
CA LEU A 65 6.02 -10.58 1.75
C LEU A 65 6.08 -11.94 1.04
N ASP A 66 7.16 -12.30 0.34
CA ASP A 66 7.31 -13.66 -0.20
C ASP A 66 7.22 -14.70 0.94
N GLU A 67 6.50 -15.81 0.71
CA GLU A 67 6.32 -16.86 1.72
C GLU A 67 7.65 -17.49 2.16
N GLU A 68 8.65 -17.47 1.28
CA GLU A 68 10.03 -17.89 1.54
C GLU A 68 10.69 -17.08 2.68
N ASN A 69 10.15 -15.89 3.00
CA ASN A 69 10.68 -15.03 4.06
C ASN A 69 10.03 -15.26 5.43
N LYS A 70 9.07 -16.17 5.56
CA LYS A 70 8.30 -16.37 6.80
C LYS A 70 9.20 -16.53 8.04
N GLU A 71 10.13 -17.47 8.03
CA GLU A 71 11.02 -17.73 9.18
C GLU A 71 11.91 -16.52 9.53
N LYS A 72 12.33 -15.77 8.51
CA LYS A 72 13.14 -14.54 8.69
C LYS A 72 12.31 -13.41 9.29
N TRP A 73 11.03 -13.31 8.93
CA TRP A 73 10.09 -12.38 9.56
C TRP A 73 9.84 -12.77 11.02
N GLU A 74 9.65 -14.05 11.31
CA GLU A 74 9.51 -14.54 12.68
C GLU A 74 10.74 -14.18 13.53
N ASP A 75 11.95 -14.36 12.98
CA ASP A 75 13.21 -13.97 13.63
C ASP A 75 13.30 -12.44 13.85
N ALA A 76 13.09 -11.65 12.80
CA ALA A 76 13.08 -10.19 12.85
C ALA A 76 12.10 -9.65 13.89
N GLN A 77 10.93 -10.28 14.01
CA GLN A 77 9.86 -9.85 14.90
C GLN A 77 10.08 -10.19 16.37
N GLN A 78 11.13 -10.94 16.71
CA GLN A 78 11.55 -11.09 18.10
C GLN A 78 12.05 -9.76 18.69
N ILE A 79 12.54 -8.85 17.85
CA ILE A 79 13.11 -7.57 18.29
C ILE A 79 12.29 -6.35 17.89
N TYR A 80 11.50 -6.42 16.80
CA TYR A 80 10.70 -5.29 16.34
C TYR A 80 9.50 -5.73 15.47
N PRO A 81 8.27 -5.19 15.65
CA PRO A 81 7.09 -5.62 14.91
C PRO A 81 7.04 -5.12 13.45
N GLY A 82 8.01 -5.54 12.62
CA GLY A 82 8.25 -4.99 11.28
C GLY A 82 7.09 -5.19 10.29
N SER A 83 6.32 -6.28 10.36
CA SER A 83 5.14 -6.47 9.49
C SER A 83 4.02 -5.47 9.79
N VAL A 84 3.84 -5.09 11.06
CA VAL A 84 2.85 -4.09 11.47
C VAL A 84 3.28 -2.70 11.00
N GLU A 85 4.57 -2.37 11.15
CA GLU A 85 5.12 -1.11 10.61
C GLU A 85 4.98 -1.06 9.09
N LEU A 86 5.25 -2.15 8.39
CA LEU A 86 5.08 -2.22 6.94
C LEU A 86 3.64 -1.91 6.50
N MET A 87 2.63 -2.38 7.23
CA MET A 87 1.23 -2.01 6.96
C MET A 87 1.00 -0.51 7.08
N GLN A 88 1.51 0.11 8.15
CA GLN A 88 1.38 1.56 8.37
C GLN A 88 2.06 2.36 7.24
N VAL A 89 3.27 1.93 6.83
CA VAL A 89 4.01 2.54 5.73
C VAL A 89 3.24 2.43 4.40
N ILE A 90 2.58 1.30 4.15
CA ILE A 90 1.72 1.12 2.96
C ILE A 90 0.52 2.05 3.01
N GLU A 91 -0.14 2.18 4.16
CA GLU A 91 -1.28 3.09 4.34
C GLU A 91 -0.88 4.55 4.09
N ASP A 92 0.21 5.02 4.70
CA ASP A 92 0.74 6.37 4.48
C ASP A 92 1.10 6.61 3.01
N PHE A 93 1.77 5.65 2.37
CA PHE A 93 2.15 5.75 0.96
C PHE A 93 0.94 5.83 0.04
N ILE A 94 -0.10 5.03 0.30
CA ILE A 94 -1.37 5.08 -0.44
C ILE A 94 -2.00 6.47 -0.36
N HIS A 95 -2.01 7.09 0.83
CA HIS A 95 -2.56 8.43 0.99
C HIS A 95 -1.76 9.49 0.24
N ILE A 96 -0.41 9.41 0.25
CA ILE A 96 0.45 10.28 -0.54
C ILE A 96 0.11 10.17 -2.03
N VAL A 97 0.05 8.95 -2.57
CA VAL A 97 -0.31 8.74 -3.99
C VAL A 97 -1.69 9.30 -4.28
N GLY A 98 -2.68 9.02 -3.42
CA GLY A 98 -4.05 9.51 -3.57
C GLY A 98 -4.16 11.02 -3.60
N MET A 99 -3.35 11.75 -2.82
CA MET A 99 -3.35 13.22 -2.85
C MET A 99 -3.04 13.78 -4.24
N GLY A 100 -2.15 13.13 -5.00
CA GLY A 100 -1.79 13.55 -6.36
C GLY A 100 -2.71 13.04 -7.47
N MET A 101 -3.72 12.23 -7.15
CA MET A 101 -4.68 11.73 -8.14
C MET A 101 -5.72 12.80 -8.51
N MET A 102 -6.31 12.63 -9.69
CA MET A 102 -7.47 13.42 -10.11
C MET A 102 -8.74 12.89 -9.43
N ASP A 103 -9.72 13.76 -9.24
CA ASP A 103 -11.03 13.35 -8.73
C ASP A 103 -11.65 12.24 -9.59
N PHE A 104 -12.32 11.30 -8.93
CA PHE A 104 -12.92 10.09 -9.51
C PHE A 104 -11.92 9.08 -10.08
N GLN A 105 -10.62 9.33 -9.99
CA GLN A 105 -9.61 8.37 -10.45
C GLN A 105 -9.57 7.15 -9.52
N ASN A 106 -9.48 5.96 -10.13
CA ASN A 106 -9.35 4.68 -9.44
C ASN A 106 -8.18 3.88 -10.03
N SER A 107 -7.10 3.79 -9.25
CA SER A 107 -5.87 3.08 -9.60
C SER A 107 -5.83 1.72 -8.90
N TYR A 108 -5.41 0.69 -9.63
CA TYR A 108 -5.19 -0.66 -9.08
C TYR A 108 -3.73 -1.05 -9.24
N LEU A 109 -3.14 -1.54 -8.16
CA LEU A 109 -1.79 -2.05 -8.07
C LEU A 109 -1.90 -3.54 -7.78
N MET A 110 -1.21 -4.36 -8.55
CA MET A 110 -1.39 -5.81 -8.50
C MET A 110 -0.02 -6.49 -8.64
N THR A 111 0.34 -7.28 -7.65
CA THR A 111 1.61 -8.00 -7.57
C THR A 111 1.38 -9.47 -7.21
N GLY A 112 2.47 -10.21 -6.99
CA GLY A 112 2.39 -11.62 -6.58
C GLY A 112 1.73 -11.82 -5.21
N ASN A 113 1.87 -10.84 -4.30
CA ASN A 113 1.45 -10.97 -2.90
C ASN A 113 0.55 -9.83 -2.39
N VAL A 114 0.33 -8.77 -3.18
CA VAL A 114 -0.49 -7.61 -2.79
C VAL A 114 -1.38 -7.14 -3.94
N VAL A 115 -2.64 -6.86 -3.65
CA VAL A 115 -3.53 -6.07 -4.51
C VAL A 115 -3.98 -4.85 -3.73
N ALA A 116 -3.82 -3.65 -4.30
CA ALA A 116 -4.30 -2.41 -3.70
C ALA A 116 -5.16 -1.62 -4.69
N SER A 117 -6.19 -0.95 -4.17
CA SER A 117 -6.98 0.06 -4.86
C SER A 117 -6.78 1.39 -4.17
N ILE A 118 -6.52 2.44 -4.96
CA ILE A 118 -6.44 3.83 -4.50
C ILE A 118 -7.48 4.61 -5.30
N GLN A 119 -8.38 5.29 -4.61
CA GLN A 119 -9.45 6.07 -5.21
C GLN A 119 -9.48 7.47 -4.63
N LYS A 120 -9.72 8.46 -5.48
CA LYS A 120 -9.97 9.84 -5.06
C LYS A 120 -11.43 10.18 -5.28
N LEU A 121 -12.14 10.44 -4.19
CA LEU A 121 -13.60 10.49 -4.13
C LEU A 121 -14.05 11.83 -3.56
N PRO A 122 -14.58 12.75 -4.39
CA PRO A 122 -15.27 13.91 -3.88
C PRO A 122 -16.40 13.53 -2.93
N ALA A 123 -16.62 14.33 -1.90
CA ALA A 123 -17.68 14.07 -0.92
C ALA A 123 -19.06 14.03 -1.58
N ALA A 124 -19.96 13.21 -1.02
CA ALA A 124 -21.32 12.98 -1.52
C ALA A 124 -21.44 12.48 -2.98
N SER A 125 -20.33 12.19 -3.68
CA SER A 125 -20.36 11.67 -5.05
C SER A 125 -20.50 10.15 -5.14
N VAL A 126 -20.37 9.44 -4.02
CA VAL A 126 -20.44 7.97 -3.95
C VAL A 126 -21.90 7.52 -3.84
N LEU A 127 -22.47 7.05 -4.95
CA LEU A 127 -23.90 6.71 -5.04
C LEU A 127 -24.24 5.28 -4.63
N THR A 128 -23.26 4.38 -4.66
CA THR A 128 -23.40 2.94 -4.36
C THR A 128 -22.25 2.45 -3.51
N ASP A 129 -22.46 1.38 -2.75
CA ASP A 129 -21.39 0.76 -1.98
C ASP A 129 -20.23 0.31 -2.89
N ILE A 130 -19.01 0.42 -2.38
CA ILE A 130 -17.80 0.10 -3.12
C ILE A 130 -17.38 -1.34 -2.76
N ASN A 131 -17.20 -2.18 -3.78
CA ASN A 131 -16.76 -3.55 -3.61
C ASN A 131 -15.27 -3.67 -3.92
N PHE A 132 -14.50 -4.29 -3.02
CA PHE A 132 -13.07 -4.55 -3.23
C PHE A 132 -12.71 -5.99 -2.81
N PRO A 133 -11.85 -6.70 -3.56
CA PRO A 133 -11.38 -6.36 -4.91
C PRO A 133 -12.47 -6.58 -5.97
N MET A 134 -12.40 -5.85 -7.09
CA MET A 134 -13.32 -6.06 -8.23
C MET A 134 -12.97 -7.36 -8.99
N LYS A 135 -13.72 -8.44 -8.76
CA LYS A 135 -13.48 -9.77 -9.38
C LYS A 135 -13.42 -9.76 -10.92
N GLY A 136 -14.28 -8.97 -11.57
CA GLY A 136 -14.37 -8.89 -13.04
C GLY A 136 -13.35 -7.96 -13.71
N ARG A 137 -12.39 -7.39 -12.96
CA ARG A 137 -11.42 -6.43 -13.52
C ARG A 137 -10.44 -7.14 -14.46
N LYS A 138 -10.37 -6.69 -15.71
CA LYS A 138 -9.35 -7.15 -16.66
C LYS A 138 -7.95 -6.87 -16.09
N GLY A 139 -7.09 -7.89 -16.09
CA GLY A 139 -5.73 -7.79 -15.54
C GLY A 139 -5.61 -8.07 -14.04
N MET A 140 -6.72 -8.41 -13.35
CA MET A 140 -6.65 -8.89 -11.96
C MET A 140 -5.75 -10.12 -11.87
N VAL A 141 -4.81 -10.16 -10.92
CA VAL A 141 -3.95 -11.32 -10.69
C VAL A 141 -4.76 -12.53 -10.23
N ASP A 142 -4.36 -13.72 -10.68
CA ASP A 142 -5.19 -14.93 -10.55
C ASP A 142 -5.51 -15.30 -9.11
N TRP A 143 -4.56 -15.13 -8.18
CA TRP A 143 -4.78 -15.42 -6.76
C TRP A 143 -5.88 -14.53 -6.15
N ALA A 144 -5.91 -13.25 -6.49
CA ALA A 144 -6.92 -12.31 -6.00
C ALA A 144 -8.25 -12.48 -6.73
N ARG A 145 -8.23 -12.85 -8.02
CA ARG A 145 -9.46 -13.15 -8.80
C ARG A 145 -10.18 -14.37 -8.24
N ASN A 146 -9.42 -15.40 -7.85
CA ASN A 146 -9.94 -16.67 -7.36
C ASN A 146 -10.27 -16.64 -5.85
N SER A 147 -9.83 -15.62 -5.12
CA SER A 147 -10.17 -15.44 -3.72
C SER A 147 -11.68 -15.19 -3.53
N GLU A 148 -12.22 -15.73 -2.44
CA GLU A 148 -13.58 -15.46 -1.98
C GLU A 148 -13.66 -14.18 -1.12
N ASP A 149 -12.50 -13.69 -0.66
CA ASP A 149 -12.37 -12.53 0.21
C ASP A 149 -12.79 -11.25 -0.51
N ARG A 150 -13.60 -10.46 0.18
CA ARG A 150 -14.06 -9.16 -0.28
C ARG A 150 -14.52 -8.32 0.88
N VAL A 151 -14.47 -7.01 0.69
CA VAL A 151 -15.09 -6.02 1.56
C VAL A 151 -16.10 -5.20 0.77
N VAL A 152 -17.24 -4.91 1.40
CA VAL A 152 -18.24 -3.96 0.92
C VAL A 152 -18.11 -2.72 1.79
N ILE A 153 -17.73 -1.61 1.17
CA ILE A 153 -17.50 -0.33 1.84
C ILE A 153 -18.79 0.50 1.68
N PRO A 154 -19.52 0.77 2.78
CA PRO A 154 -20.80 1.47 2.72
C PRO A 154 -20.64 2.90 2.20
N LYS A 155 -21.48 3.32 1.25
CA LYS A 155 -21.39 4.66 0.63
C LYS A 155 -21.56 5.82 1.61
N ASN A 156 -22.30 5.61 2.70
CA ASN A 156 -22.65 6.64 3.67
C ASN A 156 -21.42 7.17 4.43
N ILE A 157 -20.30 6.45 4.47
CA ILE A 157 -19.07 6.95 5.09
C ILE A 157 -18.45 8.14 4.33
N PHE A 158 -18.81 8.33 3.04
CA PHE A 158 -18.35 9.43 2.19
C PHE A 158 -19.35 10.59 2.13
N THR A 159 -20.40 10.55 2.94
CA THR A 159 -21.34 11.67 3.08
C THR A 159 -20.89 12.55 4.24
N PRO A 160 -20.69 13.87 4.03
CA PRO A 160 -20.37 14.78 5.12
C PRO A 160 -21.43 14.71 6.23
N MET A 161 -21.04 14.23 7.41
CA MET A 161 -21.95 14.12 8.56
C MET A 161 -21.67 15.17 9.65
N SER A 162 -20.58 15.93 9.53
CA SER A 162 -20.20 16.99 10.47
C SER A 162 -20.13 18.35 9.78
N SER A 163 -20.22 19.42 10.57
CA SER A 163 -20.02 20.79 10.09
C SER A 163 -18.59 21.12 9.64
N GLU A 164 -17.65 20.18 9.80
CA GLU A 164 -16.24 20.35 9.40
C GLU A 164 -15.98 19.91 7.96
N LEU A 165 -16.85 19.07 7.40
CA LEU A 165 -16.73 18.57 6.03
C LEU A 165 -17.75 19.30 5.17
N ASP A 166 -17.28 20.07 4.20
CA ASP A 166 -18.14 20.77 3.24
C ASP A 166 -18.18 20.05 1.88
N GLU A 167 -18.94 20.60 0.93
CA GLU A 167 -19.08 20.06 -0.43
C GLU A 167 -17.76 20.07 -1.23
N SER A 168 -16.72 20.77 -0.76
CA SER A 168 -15.39 20.77 -1.38
C SER A 168 -14.46 19.66 -0.85
N THR A 169 -14.91 18.92 0.17
CA THR A 169 -14.16 17.81 0.75
C THR A 169 -13.89 16.72 -0.29
N VAL A 170 -12.64 16.23 -0.33
CA VAL A 170 -12.25 15.10 -1.16
C VAL A 170 -11.60 14.03 -0.30
N PHE A 171 -12.09 12.81 -0.39
CA PHE A 171 -11.56 11.65 0.30
C PHE A 171 -10.54 10.90 -0.56
N VAL A 172 -9.53 10.34 0.10
CA VAL A 172 -8.70 9.29 -0.47
C VAL A 172 -9.12 7.97 0.16
N LEU A 173 -9.53 7.01 -0.67
CA LEU A 173 -9.85 5.65 -0.23
C LEU A 173 -8.73 4.71 -0.68
N GLY A 174 -8.06 4.11 0.29
CA GLY A 174 -7.16 2.97 0.11
C GLY A 174 -7.83 1.67 0.54
N ALA A 175 -7.73 0.62 -0.28
CA ALA A 175 -8.11 -0.75 0.11
C ALA A 175 -7.03 -1.73 -0.35
N VAL A 176 -6.65 -2.67 0.52
CA VAL A 176 -5.55 -3.61 0.25
C VAL A 176 -5.99 -5.03 0.59
N LEU A 177 -5.68 -5.97 -0.31
CA LEU A 177 -5.77 -7.41 -0.09
C LEU A 177 -4.36 -7.97 -0.12
N TYR A 178 -3.96 -8.65 0.95
CA TYR A 178 -2.68 -9.34 1.05
C TYR A 178 -2.89 -10.84 0.85
N LYS A 179 -2.00 -11.48 0.12
CA LYS A 179 -2.10 -12.93 -0.16
C LYS A 179 -1.73 -13.78 1.05
N ASN A 180 -0.69 -13.36 1.78
CA ASN A 180 0.01 -14.22 2.74
C ASN A 180 0.56 -13.44 3.95
N LEU A 181 0.14 -12.19 4.16
CA LEU A 181 0.57 -11.38 5.31
C LEU A 181 0.16 -12.03 6.65
N GLU A 182 -0.92 -12.80 6.66
CA GLU A 182 -1.37 -13.59 7.82
C GLU A 182 -0.31 -14.56 8.37
N LEU A 183 0.65 -14.99 7.53
CA LEU A 183 1.70 -15.92 7.94
C LEU A 183 2.70 -15.29 8.90
N ILE A 184 2.80 -13.96 8.91
CA ILE A 184 3.83 -13.21 9.64
C ILE A 184 3.24 -12.20 10.62
N LEU A 185 1.93 -11.91 10.58
CA LEU A 185 1.34 -11.02 11.56
C LEU A 185 1.37 -11.63 12.97
N PRO A 186 1.78 -10.87 14.00
CA PRO A 186 1.70 -11.33 15.37
C PRO A 186 0.25 -11.68 15.74
N THR A 187 0.05 -12.83 16.37
CA THR A 187 -1.24 -13.13 16.99
C THR A 187 -1.41 -12.24 18.22
N LEU A 188 -2.54 -11.53 18.31
CA LEU A 188 -2.95 -10.87 19.56
C LEU A 188 -3.06 -11.98 20.62
N ARG A 189 -2.11 -12.02 21.55
CA ARG A 189 -2.17 -12.86 22.75
C ARG A 189 -2.82 -12.10 23.90
#